data_AF-A0A928P9U3-F1
#
_entry.id   AF-A0A928P9U3-F1
#
_cell.length_a   1.000
_cell.length_b   1.000
_cell.length_c   1.000
_cell.angle_alpha   90.00
_cell.angle_beta   90.00
_cell.angle_gamma   90.00
#
_symmetry.space_group_name_H-M   'P 1'
#
loop_
_entity.id
_entity.type
_entity.pdbx_description
1 polymer ?
#
loop_
_entity_poly.entity_id
_entity_poly.type
_entity_poly.pdbx_seq_one_letter_code
_entity_poly.pdbx_strand_id
1 'polypeptide(L)' 'MAQITEKELSALGDLLSMESVLGAKCCALASNTQDAELRDIYTKMAARHQRHFDQLYGNLK' A
#
# COMPACT_ATOMS: atom_id res chain seq x y z
N MET A 1 23.88 -5.15 0.21
CA MET A 1 23.05 -3.94 0.27
C MET A 1 23.17 -3.27 -1.07
N ALA A 2 22.10 -3.27 -1.87
CA ALA A 2 22.11 -2.54 -3.13
C ALA A 2 22.48 -1.08 -2.83
N GLN A 3 23.39 -0.48 -3.61
CA GLN A 3 23.67 0.95 -3.51
C GLN A 3 22.46 1.71 -4.06
N ILE A 4 21.43 1.87 -3.22
CA ILE A 4 20.27 2.69 -3.53
C ILE A 4 20.76 4.14 -3.59
N THR A 5 20.51 4.80 -4.71
CA THR A 5 20.81 6.21 -4.85
C THR A 5 19.86 7.06 -4.01
N GLU A 6 20.23 8.29 -3.68
CA GLU A 6 19.33 9.19 -2.92
C GLU A 6 17.99 9.40 -3.62
N LYS A 7 17.97 9.45 -4.97
CA LYS A 7 16.75 9.59 -5.75
C LYS A 7 15.85 8.36 -5.63
N GLU A 8 16.43 7.16 -5.70
CA GLU A 8 15.68 5.92 -5.52
C GLU A 8 15.15 5.79 -4.09
N LEU A 9 15.92 6.21 -3.09
CA LEU A 9 15.47 6.25 -1.70
C LEU A 9 14.29 7.20 -1.51
N SER A 10 14.35 8.40 -2.10
CA SER A 10 13.24 9.36 -2.08
C SER A 10 12.00 8.78 -2.76
N ALA A 11 12.16 8.18 -3.95
CA ALA A 11 11.06 7.55 -4.67
C ALA A 11 10.43 6.40 -3.88
N LEU A 12 11.25 5.56 -3.22
CA LEU A 12 10.75 4.50 -2.34
C LEU A 12 9.97 5.08 -1.15
N GLY A 13 10.42 6.19 -0.57
CA GLY A 13 9.70 6.90 0.49
C GLY A 13 8.32 7.39 0.03
N ASP A 14 8.25 8.01 -1.15
CA ASP A 14 6.99 8.48 -1.73
C ASP A 14 6.03 7.32 -2.01
N LEU A 15 6.54 6.22 -2.59
CA LEU A 15 5.76 5.01 -2.88
C LEU A 15 5.22 4.36 -1.60
N LEU A 16 6.05 4.24 -0.56
CA LEU A 16 5.63 3.68 0.73
C LEU A 16 4.53 4.53 1.38
N SER A 17 4.67 5.86 1.36
CA SER A 17 3.65 6.77 1.85
C SER A 17 2.32 6.59 1.08
N MET A 18 2.40 6.49 -0.25
CA MET A 18 1.22 6.34 -1.09
C MET A 18 0.52 4.99 -0.86
N GLU A 19 1.26 3.89 -0.73
CA GLU A 19 0.70 2.57 -0.42
C GLU A 19 -0.03 2.56 0.93
N SER A 20 0.53 3.22 1.95
CA SER A 20 -0.13 3.37 3.25
C SER A 20 -1.45 4.14 3.16
N VAL A 21 -1.47 5.25 2.41
CA VAL A 21 -2.69 6.06 2.21
C VAL A 21 -3.75 5.26 1.43
N LEU A 22 -3.35 4.55 0.37
CA LEU A 22 -4.26 3.75 -0.46
C LEU A 22 -4.84 2.56 0.32
N GLY A 23 -4.02 1.87 1.12
CA GLY A 23 -4.47 0.81 2.02
C GLY A 23 -5.53 1.32 3.01
N ALA A 24 -5.24 2.43 3.70
CA ALA A 24 -6.17 3.05 4.63
C ALA A 24 -7.48 3.48 3.95
N LYS A 25 -7.40 4.06 2.75
CA LYS A 25 -8.58 4.48 1.97
C LYS A 25 -9.44 3.29 1.58
N CYS A 26 -8.84 2.18 1.15
CA CYS A 26 -9.57 0.94 0.85
C CYS A 26 -10.28 0.39 2.09
N CYS A 27 -9.62 0.37 3.25
CA CYS A 27 -10.25 -0.03 4.51
C CYS A 27 -11.44 0.87 4.90
N ALA A 28 -11.29 2.18 4.74
CA ALA A 28 -12.37 3.14 4.99
C ALA A 28 -13.56 2.93 4.04
N LEU A 29 -13.31 2.71 2.74
CA LEU A 29 -14.35 2.42 1.75
C LEU A 29 -15.05 1.08 2.02
N ALA A 30 -14.30 0.04 2.41
CA ALA A 30 -14.84 -1.25 2.81
C ALA A 30 -15.77 -1.14 4.03
N SER A 31 -15.47 -0.22 4.95
CA SER A 31 -16.26 0.01 6.17
C SER A 31 -17.52 0.84 5.93
N ASN A 32 -17.49 1.71 4.91
CA ASN A 32 -18.59 2.62 4.59
C ASN A 32 -19.59 2.06 3.55
N THR A 33 -19.26 0.96 2.88
CA THR A 33 -20.16 0.33 1.90
C THR A 33 -21.07 -0.71 2.55
N GLN A 34 -22.33 -0.77 2.11
CA GLN A 34 -23.30 -1.79 2.53
C GLN A 34 -23.34 -2.99 1.57
N ASP A 35 -22.76 -2.82 0.38
CA ASP A 35 -22.67 -3.87 -0.63
C ASP A 35 -21.57 -4.88 -0.26
N ALA A 36 -21.93 -6.16 -0.18
CA ALA A 36 -21.03 -7.23 0.21
C ALA A 36 -19.93 -7.51 -0.81
N GLU A 37 -20.22 -7.39 -2.11
CA GLU A 37 -19.23 -7.59 -3.17
C GLU A 37 -18.22 -6.44 -3.19
N LEU A 38 -18.69 -5.20 -3.08
CA LEU A 38 -17.79 -4.04 -3.01
C LEU A 38 -16.89 -4.10 -1.77
N ARG A 39 -17.42 -4.51 -0.62
CA ARG A 39 -16.64 -4.68 0.61
C ARG A 39 -15.53 -5.73 0.43
N ASP A 40 -15.84 -6.86 -0.21
CA ASP A 40 -14.84 -7.90 -0.50
C ASP A 40 -13.76 -7.39 -1.47
N ILE A 41 -14.15 -6.65 -2.51
CA ILE A 41 -13.22 -6.01 -3.45
C ILE A 41 -12.29 -5.05 -2.72
N TYR A 42 -12.82 -4.12 -1.91
CA TYR A 42 -11.99 -3.18 -1.16
C TYR A 42 -11.06 -3.87 -0.15
N THR A 43 -11.53 -4.94 0.49
CA THR A 43 -10.71 -5.73 1.42
C THR A 43 -9.54 -6.41 0.69
N LYS A 44 -9.80 -7.00 -0.49
CA LYS A 44 -8.76 -7.57 -1.35
C LYS A 44 -7.77 -6.51 -1.84
N MET A 45 -8.25 -5.31 -2.19
CA MET A 45 -7.40 -4.19 -2.58
C MET A 45 -6.51 -3.72 -1.43
N ALA A 46 -7.06 -3.54 -0.22
CA ALA A 46 -6.28 -3.18 0.96
C ALA A 46 -5.17 -4.20 1.24
N ALA A 47 -5.49 -5.50 1.17
CA ALA A 47 -4.50 -6.57 1.34
C ALA A 47 -3.41 -6.53 0.25
N ARG A 48 -3.74 -6.15 -0.98
CA ARG A 48 -2.75 -5.98 -2.06
C ARG A 48 -1.82 -4.81 -1.78
N HIS A 49 -2.35 -3.66 -1.37
CA HIS A 49 -1.56 -2.49 -1.00
C HIS A 49 -0.62 -2.78 0.18
N GLN A 50 -1.07 -3.54 1.18
CA GLN A 50 -0.19 -4.00 2.25
C GLN A 50 0.97 -4.86 1.74
N ARG A 51 0.73 -5.80 0.82
CA ARG A 51 1.82 -6.61 0.23
C ARG A 51 2.81 -5.76 -0.56
N HIS A 52 2.34 -4.76 -1.31
CA HIS A 52 3.23 -3.84 -2.01
C HIS A 52 4.09 -3.05 -1.02
N PHE A 53 3.49 -2.54 0.04
CA PHE A 53 4.22 -1.86 1.11
C PHE A 53 5.31 -2.76 1.69
N ASP A 54 4.99 -4.00 2.05
CA ASP A 54 5.95 -4.95 2.63
C ASP A 54 7.11 -5.26 1.67
N GLN A 55 6.82 -5.38 0.36
CA GLN A 55 7.83 -5.57 -0.67
C GLN A 55 8.73 -4.33 -0.83
N LEU A 56 8.15 -3.14 -0.93
CA LEU A 56 8.90 -1.88 -1.02
C LEU A 56 9.77 -1.67 0.23
N TYR A 57 9.23 -1.93 1.41
CA TYR A 57 9.95 -1.84 2.68
C TYR A 57 11.07 -2.88 2.76
N GLY A 58 10.87 -4.07 2.18
CA GLY A 58 11.90 -5.08 2.03
C GLY A 58 13.11 -4.63 1.21
N ASN A 59 12.94 -3.70 0.26
CA ASN A 59 14.05 -3.12 -0.51
C ASN A 59 14.90 -2.13 0.29
N LEU A 60 14.41 -1.67 1.45
CA LEU A 60 15.16 -0.76 2.34
C LEU A 60 16.02 -1.49 3.39
N LYS A 61 15.93 -2.83 3.46
CA LYS A 61 16.72 -3.68 4.37
C LYS A 61 17.99 -4.20 3.68
#